data_AF-A0A2E0Y0K7-F1
#
_entry.id   AF-A0A2E0Y0K7-F1
#
_cell.length_a   1.000
_cell.length_b   1.000
_cell.length_c   1.000
_cell.angle_alpha   90.00
_cell.angle_beta   90.00
_cell.angle_gamma   90.00
#
_symmetry.space_group_name_H-M   'P 1'
#
loop_
_entity.id
_entity.type
_entity.pdbx_description
1 polymer ?
#
loop_
_entity_poly.entity_id
_entity_poly.type
_entity_poly.pdbx_seq_one_letter_code
_entity_poly.pdbx_strand_id
1 'polypeptide(L)'
;MSPGILLRASVLLVVISWSFLDYCFIRSSFGVVQPGIGSLFVILMLTLLLMIPMIAVTALWAMPDIWACRLAADRMKRGECGHCGHTMKGTRGDICLECGGHRTPVAFSINSLILPCVIVLMGSWLIGAVGGEIMVRIDESHFMHIHGGSPTQVEVQREWPLWGSLQWDPMTSTARSTLD
;
A
#
# COMPACT_ATOMS: atom_id res chain seq x y z
N MET A 1 6.17 -22.37 4.72
CA MET A 1 5.38 -21.14 4.43
C MET A 1 4.37 -21.47 3.36
N SER A 2 3.08 -21.17 3.57
CA SER A 2 2.10 -21.35 2.50
C SER A 2 2.29 -20.27 1.42
N PRO A 3 2.13 -20.60 0.12
CA PRO A 3 2.33 -19.65 -0.97
C PRO A 3 1.41 -18.41 -0.85
N GLY A 4 0.25 -18.54 -0.21
CA GLY A 4 -0.64 -17.42 0.08
C GLY A 4 -0.07 -16.39 1.06
N ILE A 5 0.74 -16.81 2.05
CA ILE A 5 1.40 -15.88 2.98
C ILE A 5 2.47 -15.06 2.24
N LEU A 6 3.25 -15.71 1.37
CA LEU A 6 4.28 -15.03 0.56
C LEU A 6 3.64 -13.99 -0.37
N LEU A 7 2.54 -14.34 -1.03
CA LEU A 7 1.82 -13.40 -1.88
C LEU A 7 1.31 -12.20 -1.08
N ARG A 8 0.64 -12.43 0.05
CA ARG A 8 0.13 -11.36 0.92
C ARG A 8 1.25 -10.46 1.43
N ALA A 9 2.36 -11.03 1.91
CA ALA A 9 3.53 -10.25 2.32
C ALA A 9 4.09 -9.41 1.17
N SER A 10 4.19 -9.97 -0.04
CA SER A 10 4.67 -9.23 -1.21
C SER A 10 3.75 -8.07 -1.59
N VAL A 11 2.42 -8.25 -1.54
CA VAL A 11 1.45 -7.18 -1.79
C VAL A 11 1.61 -6.06 -0.76
N LEU A 12 1.73 -6.39 0.53
CA LEU A 12 1.96 -5.39 1.57
C LEU A 12 3.24 -4.60 1.34
N LEU A 13 4.34 -5.29 1.05
CA LEU A 13 5.62 -4.63 0.78
C LEU A 13 5.52 -3.67 -0.40
N VAL A 14 4.95 -4.12 -1.52
CA VAL A 14 4.79 -3.29 -2.72
C VAL A 14 3.92 -2.07 -2.43
N VAL A 15 2.79 -2.24 -1.75
CA VAL A 15 1.86 -1.12 -1.47
C VAL A 15 2.44 -0.14 -0.44
N ILE A 16 3.15 -0.62 0.58
CA ILE A 16 3.86 0.23 1.55
C ILE A 16 4.99 1.00 0.87
N SER A 17 5.82 0.33 0.07
CA SER A 17 6.91 0.97 -0.66
C SER A 17 6.39 2.01 -1.65
N TRP A 18 5.29 1.72 -2.35
CA TRP A 18 4.63 2.69 -3.21
C TRP A 18 4.16 3.93 -2.43
N SER A 19 3.43 3.72 -1.33
CA SER A 19 2.98 4.84 -0.48
C SER A 19 4.13 5.66 0.08
N PHE A 20 5.24 5.03 0.45
CA PHE A 20 6.44 5.72 0.91
C PHE A 20 7.02 6.60 -0.20
N LEU A 21 7.14 6.07 -1.42
CA LEU A 21 7.65 6.82 -2.57
C LEU A 21 6.73 7.98 -2.94
N ASP A 22 5.41 7.77 -2.97
CA ASP A 22 4.43 8.82 -3.20
C ASP A 22 4.53 9.93 -2.16
N TYR A 23 4.68 9.55 -0.88
CA TYR A 23 4.88 10.51 0.20
C TYR A 23 6.14 11.34 -0.03
N CYS A 24 7.28 10.70 -0.26
CA CYS A 24 8.53 11.40 -0.53
C CYS A 24 8.43 12.30 -1.76
N PHE A 25 7.79 11.83 -2.84
CA PHE A 25 7.58 12.59 -4.07
C PHE A 25 6.74 13.85 -3.84
N ILE A 26 5.58 13.72 -3.20
CA ILE A 26 4.72 14.88 -2.90
C ILE A 26 5.42 15.82 -1.91
N ARG A 27 5.97 15.27 -0.82
CA ARG A 27 6.67 16.02 0.21
C ARG A 27 7.84 16.83 -0.37
N SER A 28 8.53 16.27 -1.36
CA SER A 28 9.59 16.95 -2.09
C SER A 28 9.11 18.09 -2.97
N SER A 29 7.97 17.90 -3.65
CA SER A 29 7.37 18.88 -4.56
C SER A 29 6.92 20.15 -3.84
N PHE A 30 6.55 20.04 -2.57
CA PHE A 30 6.18 21.20 -1.76
C PHE A 30 7.37 22.07 -1.32
N GLY A 31 8.62 21.57 -1.35
CA GLY A 31 9.82 22.37 -1.08
C GLY A 31 9.97 22.96 0.34
N VAL A 32 8.95 22.88 1.21
CA VAL A 32 8.97 23.51 2.54
C VAL A 32 9.75 22.67 3.55
N VAL A 33 10.69 23.28 4.28
CA VAL A 33 11.32 22.70 5.48
C VAL A 33 10.37 22.90 6.68
N GLN A 34 10.08 21.85 7.44
CA GLN A 34 9.10 21.89 8.54
C GLN A 34 7.69 22.39 8.15
N PRO A 35 6.93 21.61 7.36
CA PRO A 35 5.58 21.99 6.94
C PRO A 35 4.67 22.18 8.15
N GLY A 36 3.82 23.21 8.09
CA GLY A 36 2.71 23.39 9.01
C GLY A 36 1.68 22.26 8.90
N ILE A 37 0.78 22.19 9.88
CA ILE A 37 -0.26 21.15 9.96
C ILE A 37 -1.15 21.12 8.70
N GLY A 38 -1.48 22.30 8.15
CA GLY A 38 -2.29 22.41 6.93
C GLY A 38 -1.61 21.78 5.71
N SER A 39 -0.32 22.07 5.48
CA SER A 39 0.45 21.45 4.40
C SER A 39 0.61 19.94 4.57
N LEU A 40 0.81 19.46 5.80
CA LEU A 40 0.87 18.02 6.08
C LEU A 40 -0.44 17.32 5.72
N PHE A 41 -1.59 17.92 6.04
CA PHE A 41 -2.89 17.37 5.66
C PHE A 41 -3.05 17.29 4.14
N VAL A 42 -2.67 18.34 3.41
CA VAL A 42 -2.72 18.35 1.94
C VAL A 42 -1.81 17.27 1.34
N ILE A 43 -0.58 17.12 1.85
CA ILE A 43 0.35 16.06 1.43
C ILE A 43 -0.27 14.67 1.67
N LEU A 44 -0.85 14.44 2.84
CA LEU A 44 -1.52 13.18 3.17
C LEU A 44 -2.71 12.89 2.25
N MET A 45 -3.52 13.89 1.91
CA MET A 45 -4.64 13.70 0.98
C MET A 45 -4.18 13.41 -0.44
N LEU A 46 -3.14 14.12 -0.92
CA LEU A 46 -2.57 13.88 -2.25
C LEU A 46 -1.93 12.49 -2.35
N THR A 47 -1.22 12.04 -1.32
CA THR A 47 -0.66 10.67 -1.29
C THR A 47 -1.75 9.62 -1.31
N LEU A 48 -2.86 9.85 -0.59
CA LEU A 48 -4.01 8.94 -0.62
C LEU A 48 -4.64 8.87 -2.02
N LEU A 49 -4.71 9.99 -2.75
CA LEU A 49 -5.19 9.99 -4.14
C LEU A 49 -4.25 9.24 -5.09
N LEU A 50 -2.94 9.31 -4.90
CA LEU A 50 -1.96 8.54 -5.68
C LEU A 50 -2.02 7.03 -5.41
N MET A 51 -2.71 6.59 -4.35
CA MET A 51 -2.94 5.16 -4.06
C MET A 51 -4.08 4.54 -4.89
N ILE A 52 -4.85 5.32 -5.65
CA ILE A 52 -5.97 4.80 -6.46
C ILE A 52 -5.54 3.67 -7.43
N PRO A 53 -4.43 3.78 -8.19
CA PRO A 53 -3.96 2.68 -9.03
C PRO A 53 -3.62 1.41 -8.25
N MET A 54 -3.22 1.54 -6.98
CA MET A 54 -2.88 0.41 -6.11
C MET A 54 -4.10 -0.40 -5.66
N ILE A 55 -5.32 0.08 -5.90
CA ILE A 55 -6.56 -0.70 -5.69
C ILE A 55 -6.54 -2.00 -6.53
N ALA A 56 -5.99 -1.96 -7.74
CA ALA A 56 -5.85 -3.16 -8.56
C ALA A 56 -4.86 -4.16 -7.95
N VAL A 57 -3.78 -3.67 -7.34
CA VAL A 57 -2.77 -4.49 -6.67
C VAL A 57 -3.32 -5.09 -5.36
N THR A 58 -4.13 -4.34 -4.60
CA THR A 58 -4.76 -4.87 -3.39
C THR A 58 -5.79 -5.96 -3.71
N ALA A 59 -6.39 -5.98 -4.90
CA ALA A 59 -7.23 -7.11 -5.33
C ALA A 59 -6.47 -8.44 -5.37
N LEU A 60 -5.14 -8.43 -5.59
CA LEU A 60 -4.29 -9.63 -5.55
C LEU A 60 -4.19 -10.23 -4.14
N TRP A 61 -4.48 -9.44 -3.10
CA TRP A 61 -4.54 -9.92 -1.71
C TRP A 61 -5.54 -11.07 -1.51
N ALA A 62 -6.64 -11.05 -2.29
CA ALA A 62 -7.73 -12.01 -2.23
C ALA A 62 -7.52 -13.26 -3.11
N MET A 63 -6.51 -13.25 -3.99
CA MET A 63 -6.26 -14.36 -4.92
C MET A 63 -6.09 -15.73 -4.25
N PRO A 64 -5.42 -15.87 -3.09
CA PRO A 64 -5.32 -17.16 -2.41
C PRO A 64 -6.68 -17.74 -2.02
N ASP A 65 -7.60 -16.89 -1.59
CA ASP A 65 -8.94 -17.29 -1.15
C ASP A 65 -9.82 -17.66 -2.36
N ILE A 66 -9.73 -16.88 -3.45
CA ILE A 66 -10.38 -17.18 -4.73
C ILE A 66 -9.91 -18.54 -5.26
N TRP A 67 -8.59 -18.77 -5.25
CA TRP A 67 -8.00 -20.01 -5.73
C TRP A 67 -8.42 -21.21 -4.88
N ALA A 68 -8.47 -21.06 -3.55
CA ALA A 68 -8.96 -22.08 -2.64
C ALA A 68 -10.44 -22.42 -2.89
N CYS A 69 -11.29 -21.42 -3.10
CA CYS A 69 -12.70 -21.63 -3.44
C CYS A 69 -12.86 -22.36 -4.78
N ARG A 70 -12.07 -21.99 -5.79
CA ARG A 70 -12.08 -22.64 -7.11
C ARG A 70 -11.63 -24.10 -7.03
N LEU A 71 -10.54 -24.38 -6.31
CA LEU A 71 -10.07 -25.76 -6.07
C LEU A 71 -11.14 -26.60 -5.35
N ALA A 72 -11.80 -26.03 -4.34
CA ALA A 72 -12.88 -26.70 -3.63
C ALA A 72 -14.07 -27.01 -4.56
N ALA A 73 -14.47 -26.05 -5.41
CA ALA A 73 -15.54 -26.24 -6.37
C ALA A 73 -15.21 -27.32 -7.42
N ASP A 74 -13.98 -27.35 -7.92
CA ASP A 74 -13.55 -28.36 -8.91
C ASP A 74 -13.45 -29.76 -8.30
N ARG A 75 -13.05 -29.89 -7.03
CA ARG A 75 -13.13 -31.16 -6.28
C ARG A 75 -14.58 -31.64 -6.15
N MET A 76 -15.50 -30.74 -5.78
CA MET A 76 -16.92 -31.09 -5.66
C MET A 76 -17.52 -31.58 -6.99
N LYS A 77 -17.14 -30.99 -8.13
CA LYS A 77 -17.56 -31.48 -9.46
C LYS A 77 -17.09 -32.91 -9.76
N ARG A 78 -15.94 -33.33 -9.21
CA ARG A 78 -15.43 -34.70 -9.33
C ARG A 78 -16.04 -35.68 -8.33
N GLY A 79 -16.97 -35.22 -7.48
CA GLY A 79 -17.53 -36.02 -6.40
C GLY A 79 -16.55 -36.20 -5.23
N GLU A 80 -15.59 -35.30 -5.07
CA GLU A 80 -14.64 -35.24 -3.96
C GLU A 80 -15.07 -34.17 -2.94
N CYS A 81 -14.64 -34.32 -1.69
CA CYS A 81 -14.81 -33.29 -0.68
C CYS A 81 -14.04 -32.02 -1.06
N GLY A 82 -14.68 -30.85 -1.02
CA GLY A 82 -14.03 -29.58 -1.31
C GLY A 82 -12.88 -29.24 -0.35
N HIS A 83 -12.96 -29.69 0.90
CA HIS A 83 -12.00 -29.40 1.96
C HIS A 83 -10.77 -30.32 1.91
N CYS A 84 -10.98 -31.63 2.09
CA CYS A 84 -9.88 -32.62 2.16
C CYS A 84 -9.58 -33.35 0.85
N GLY A 85 -10.44 -33.25 -0.18
CA GLY A 85 -10.25 -33.94 -1.47
C GLY A 85 -10.65 -35.42 -1.47
N HIS A 86 -11.16 -35.97 -0.36
CA HIS A 86 -11.53 -37.39 -0.28
C HIS A 86 -12.76 -37.70 -1.15
N THR A 87 -12.79 -38.89 -1.78
CA THR A 87 -13.91 -39.27 -2.64
C THR A 87 -15.18 -39.45 -1.82
N MET A 88 -16.30 -38.90 -2.30
CA MET A 88 -17.62 -38.95 -1.65
C MET A 88 -18.62 -39.80 -2.46
N LYS A 89 -18.11 -40.72 -3.31
CA LYS A 89 -18.96 -41.61 -4.11
C LYS A 89 -19.65 -42.61 -3.19
N GLY A 90 -20.98 -42.54 -3.11
CA GLY A 90 -21.82 -43.48 -2.34
C GLY A 90 -22.26 -42.98 -0.95
N THR A 91 -21.67 -41.89 -0.44
CA THR A 91 -22.13 -41.24 0.80
C THR A 91 -23.32 -40.32 0.53
N ARG A 92 -24.48 -40.65 1.11
CA ARG A 92 -25.73 -39.85 1.04
C ARG A 92 -25.76 -38.63 1.97
N GLY A 93 -24.66 -38.31 2.65
CA GLY A 93 -24.59 -37.22 3.62
C GLY A 93 -24.01 -35.92 3.06
N ASP A 94 -24.47 -34.79 3.61
CA ASP A 94 -23.89 -33.46 3.36
C ASP A 94 -22.59 -33.20 4.13
N ILE A 95 -22.09 -34.18 4.88
CA ILE A 95 -20.90 -34.05 5.72
C ILE A 95 -19.86 -35.10 5.29
N CYS A 96 -18.63 -34.67 5.08
CA CYS A 96 -17.51 -35.55 4.80
C CYS A 96 -17.12 -36.31 6.07
N LEU A 97 -17.10 -37.64 6.01
CA LEU A 97 -16.79 -38.49 7.17
C LEU A 97 -15.32 -38.42 7.61
N GLU A 98 -14.42 -38.00 6.72
CA GLU A 98 -12.98 -37.90 7.00
C GLU A 98 -12.59 -36.61 7.71
N CYS A 99 -13.17 -35.48 7.27
CA CYS A 99 -12.78 -34.15 7.77
C CYS A 99 -13.91 -33.40 8.47
N GLY A 100 -15.11 -33.98 8.58
CA GLY A 100 -16.30 -33.31 9.10
C GLY A 100 -16.80 -32.13 8.25
N GLY A 101 -16.20 -31.92 7.08
CA GLY A 101 -16.45 -30.76 6.23
C GLY A 101 -17.80 -30.87 5.52
N HIS A 102 -18.57 -29.78 5.51
CA HIS A 102 -19.87 -29.76 4.83
C HIS A 102 -19.72 -29.67 3.31
N ARG A 103 -20.68 -30.26 2.59
CA ARG A 103 -20.81 -30.29 1.14
C ARG A 103 -21.48 -29.01 0.60
N THR A 104 -21.39 -27.91 1.33
CA THR A 104 -21.95 -26.65 0.89
C THR A 104 -21.04 -26.01 -0.15
N PRO A 105 -21.58 -25.50 -1.27
CA PRO A 105 -20.78 -24.78 -2.24
C PRO A 105 -20.17 -23.56 -1.56
N VAL A 106 -18.84 -23.43 -1.64
CA VAL A 106 -18.14 -22.26 -1.12
C VAL A 106 -18.46 -21.10 -2.06
N ALA A 107 -19.53 -20.37 -1.76
CA ALA A 107 -19.92 -19.19 -2.52
C ALA A 107 -18.97 -18.05 -2.16
N PHE A 108 -18.13 -17.67 -3.11
CA PHE A 108 -17.23 -16.54 -2.96
C PHE A 108 -18.03 -15.23 -3.07
N SER A 109 -17.99 -14.39 -2.02
CA SER A 109 -18.68 -13.10 -2.00
C SER A 109 -17.68 -11.96 -2.17
N ILE A 110 -17.83 -11.17 -3.24
CA ILE A 110 -16.98 -10.00 -3.51
C ILE A 110 -17.07 -8.98 -2.35
N ASN A 111 -18.24 -8.84 -1.72
CA ASN A 111 -18.45 -7.92 -0.61
C ASN A 111 -17.56 -8.25 0.60
N SER A 112 -17.20 -9.53 0.79
CA SER A 112 -16.30 -9.94 1.87
C SER A 112 -14.83 -9.53 1.64
N LEU A 113 -14.47 -9.11 0.43
CA LEU A 113 -13.12 -8.66 0.08
C LEU A 113 -12.91 -7.16 0.24
N ILE A 114 -13.99 -6.38 0.16
CA ILE A 114 -13.92 -4.91 0.17
C ILE A 114 -13.25 -4.44 1.46
N LEU A 115 -13.72 -4.93 2.60
CA LEU A 115 -13.20 -4.53 3.90
C LEU A 115 -11.70 -4.87 4.08
N PRO A 116 -11.24 -6.12 3.83
CA PRO A 116 -9.82 -6.44 3.83
C PRO A 116 -8.98 -5.56 2.89
N CYS A 117 -9.45 -5.31 1.66
CA CYS A 117 -8.71 -4.48 0.70
C CYS A 117 -8.59 -3.04 1.19
N VAL A 118 -9.66 -2.47 1.75
CA VAL A 118 -9.65 -1.13 2.36
C VAL A 118 -8.70 -1.08 3.54
N ILE A 119 -8.72 -2.07 4.43
CA ILE A 119 -7.81 -2.14 5.58
C ILE A 119 -6.35 -2.21 5.12
N VAL A 120 -6.04 -3.06 4.14
CA VAL A 120 -4.70 -3.19 3.58
C VAL A 120 -4.25 -1.88 2.96
N LEU A 121 -5.09 -1.23 2.15
CA LEU A 121 -4.78 0.02 1.49
C LEU A 121 -4.56 1.16 2.50
N MET A 122 -5.48 1.35 3.44
CA MET A 122 -5.39 2.42 4.45
C MET A 122 -4.23 2.18 5.41
N GLY A 123 -4.00 0.94 5.83
CA GLY A 123 -2.90 0.58 6.72
C GLY A 123 -1.54 0.78 6.05
N SER A 124 -1.39 0.33 4.81
CA SER A 124 -0.14 0.51 4.05
C SER A 124 0.13 1.98 3.70
N TRP A 125 -0.92 2.75 3.35
CA TRP A 125 -0.82 4.19 3.17
C TRP A 125 -0.30 4.89 4.41
N LEU A 126 -0.88 4.60 5.58
CA LEU A 126 -0.47 5.22 6.83
C LEU A 126 0.98 4.85 7.18
N ILE A 127 1.35 3.57 7.06
CA ILE A 127 2.72 3.10 7.34
C ILE A 127 3.73 3.75 6.40
N GLY A 128 3.42 3.81 5.09
CA GLY A 128 4.27 4.44 4.09
C GLY A 128 4.45 5.93 4.35
N ALA A 129 3.38 6.65 4.65
CA ALA A 129 3.42 8.08 4.97
C ALA A 129 4.21 8.37 6.25
N VAL A 130 4.03 7.59 7.32
CA VAL A 130 4.80 7.72 8.56
C VAL A 130 6.28 7.44 8.30
N GLY A 131 6.61 6.39 7.54
CA GLY A 131 7.99 6.10 7.16
C GLY A 131 8.63 7.23 6.34
N GLY A 132 7.87 7.81 5.40
CA GLY A 132 8.31 8.95 4.59
C GLY A 132 8.58 10.19 5.44
N GLU A 133 7.68 10.53 6.35
CA GLU A 133 7.87 11.68 7.24
C GLU A 133 9.06 11.49 8.18
N ILE A 134 9.24 10.29 8.76
CA ILE A 134 10.41 9.99 9.60
C ILE A 134 11.70 10.20 8.81
N MET A 135 11.77 9.67 7.59
CA MET A 135 12.95 9.84 6.73
C MET A 135 13.24 11.31 6.44
N VAL A 136 12.21 12.09 6.09
CA VAL A 136 12.36 13.52 5.79
C VAL A 136 12.77 14.31 7.03
N ARG A 137 12.25 13.99 8.22
CA ARG A 137 12.64 14.64 9.47
C ARG A 137 14.09 14.36 9.83
N ILE A 138 14.57 13.14 9.60
CA ILE A 138 15.99 12.78 9.79
C ILE A 138 16.86 13.62 8.85
N ASP A 139 16.50 13.71 7.56
CA ASP A 139 17.20 14.52 6.56
C ASP A 139 17.24 16.01 6.95
N GLU A 140 16.09 16.59 7.32
CA GLU A 140 16.00 17.97 7.80
C GLU A 140 16.87 18.21 9.04
N SER A 141 16.84 17.30 10.01
CA SER A 141 17.63 17.43 11.25
C SER A 141 19.14 17.44 10.98
N HIS A 142 19.60 16.61 10.05
CA HIS A 142 20.99 16.54 9.63
C HIS A 142 21.40 17.81 8.87
N PHE A 143 20.53 18.29 7.97
CA PHE A 143 20.75 19.53 7.22
C PHE A 143 20.92 20.74 8.15
N MET A 144 20.03 20.88 9.14
CA MET A 144 20.06 21.99 10.11
C MET A 144 21.30 21.94 11.01
N HIS A 145 21.76 20.73 11.38
CA HIS A 145 22.98 20.55 12.17
C HIS A 145 24.23 21.02 11.40
N ILE A 146 24.28 20.81 10.07
CA ILE A 146 25.41 21.21 9.23
C ILE A 146 25.42 22.73 8.98
N HIS A 147 24.26 23.34 8.73
CA HIS A 147 24.18 24.72 8.25
C HIS A 147 23.93 25.77 9.36
N GLY A 148 23.78 25.36 10.62
CA GLY A 148 23.84 26.25 11.78
C GLY A 148 22.81 27.39 11.84
N GLY A 149 21.69 27.31 11.11
CA GLY A 149 20.77 28.43 10.89
C GLY A 149 19.34 28.20 11.38
N SER A 150 18.69 29.26 11.87
CA SER A 150 17.27 29.29 12.24
C SER A 150 16.35 29.02 11.03
N PRO A 151 15.18 28.36 11.21
CA PRO A 151 14.29 27.90 10.13
C PRO A 151 13.77 28.98 9.18
N THR A 152 13.94 30.26 9.51
CA THR A 152 13.47 31.42 8.74
C THR A 152 14.38 31.86 7.59
N GLN A 153 15.63 31.37 7.52
CA GLN A 153 16.55 31.69 6.41
C GLN A 153 16.86 30.50 5.50
N VAL A 154 16.29 29.34 5.81
CA VAL A 154 16.57 28.08 5.12
C VAL A 154 15.51 27.82 4.05
N GLU A 155 15.28 28.81 3.19
CA GLU A 155 14.60 28.60 1.91
C GLU A 155 15.66 28.04 0.95
N VAL A 156 16.17 26.86 1.28
CA VAL A 156 17.36 26.30 0.64
C VAL A 156 16.98 25.69 -0.69
N GLN A 157 17.47 26.35 -1.73
CA GLN A 157 17.82 25.83 -3.04
C GLN A 157 18.20 24.33 -2.94
N ARG A 158 17.23 23.45 -3.22
CA ARG A 158 17.45 22.00 -3.27
C ARG A 158 17.94 21.65 -4.67
N GLU A 159 19.20 21.23 -4.77
CA GLU A 159 19.76 20.62 -5.97
C GLU A 159 19.30 19.16 -6.04
N TRP A 160 18.52 18.83 -7.06
CA TRP A 160 18.13 17.45 -7.34
C TRP A 160 19.12 16.87 -8.34
N PRO A 161 19.85 15.78 -8.03
CA PRO A 161 20.86 15.21 -8.93
C PRO A 161 20.30 14.68 -10.26
N LEU A 162 18.98 14.67 -10.44
CA LEU A 162 18.28 14.23 -11.66
C LEU A 162 17.31 15.28 -12.26
N TRP A 163 17.03 16.41 -11.59
CA TRP A 163 15.92 17.32 -11.95
C TRP A 163 16.27 18.82 -11.92
N GLY A 164 17.55 19.17 -11.75
CA GLY A 164 18.01 20.57 -11.67
C GLY A 164 17.78 21.20 -10.30
N SER A 165 18.07 22.49 -10.17
CA SER A 165 17.83 23.23 -8.92
C SER A 165 16.48 23.92 -8.97
N LEU A 166 15.66 23.73 -7.94
CA LEU A 166 14.38 24.42 -7.80
C LEU A 166 14.58 25.58 -6.81
N GLN A 167 14.58 26.81 -7.32
CA GLN A 167 14.57 28.00 -6.50
C GLN A 167 13.13 28.48 -6.35
N TRP A 168 12.66 28.53 -5.10
CA TRP A 168 11.39 29.14 -4.76
C TRP A 168 11.61 30.63 -4.53
N ASP A 169 10.87 31.47 -5.25
CA ASP A 169 10.89 32.92 -5.03
C ASP A 169 9.70 33.32 -4.15
N PRO A 170 9.93 33.71 -2.88
CA PRO A 170 8.88 34.05 -1.94
C PRO A 170 8.13 35.34 -2.33
N MET A 171 8.71 36.22 -3.14
CA MET A 171 8.04 37.47 -3.55
C MET A 171 7.01 37.23 -4.66
N THR A 172 7.25 36.25 -5.52
CA THR A 172 6.37 35.97 -6.67
C THR A 172 5.50 34.74 -6.46
N SER A 173 5.74 33.95 -5.41
CA SER A 173 5.11 32.63 -5.20
C SER A 173 5.25 31.71 -6.43
N THR A 174 6.35 31.87 -7.17
CA THR A 174 6.63 31.06 -8.37
C THR A 174 7.88 30.23 -8.15
N ALA A 175 7.83 28.97 -8.58
CA ALA A 175 9.01 28.13 -8.64
C ALA A 175 9.76 28.40 -9.95
N ARG A 176 11.05 28.73 -9.87
CA ARG A 176 11.95 28.73 -11.02
C ARG A 176 12.78 27.46 -10.98
N SER A 177 12.63 26.62 -12.00
CA SER A 177 13.57 25.54 -12.27
C SER A 177 14.73 26.09 -13.10
N THR A 178 15.96 25.94 -12.61
CA THR A 178 17.15 26.08 -13.45
C THR A 178 17.56 24.67 -13.88
N LEU A 179 17.34 24.39 -15.17
CA LEU A 179 17.92 23.25 -15.86
C LEU A 179 19.21 23.79 -16.48
N ASP A 180 20.35 23.48 -15.85
CA ASP A 180 21.66 23.59 -16.48
C ASP A 180 21.94 22.33 -17.31
#